data_AF-A0A7W1UKV3-F1
#
_entry.id   AF-A0A7W1UKV3-F1
#
_cell.length_a   1.000
_cell.length_b   1.000
_cell.length_c   1.000
_cell.angle_alpha   90.00
_cell.angle_beta   90.00
_cell.angle_gamma   90.00
#
_symmetry.space_group_name_H-M   'P 1'
#
loop_
_entity.id
_entity.type
_entity.pdbx_description
1 polymer ?
#
loop_
_entity_poly.entity_id
_entity_poly.type
_entity_poly.pdbx_seq_one_letter_code
_entity_poly.pdbx_strand_id
1 'polypeptide(L)' 'MQPRDGLTNRVKAALESVTAVEERRVFGGITFMVRGKMCVSVGRGCIMCRIDPAGHDAALERGDFRTVVMKGRQ' A
#
# COMPACT_ATOMS: atom_id res chain seq x y z
N MET A 1 -11.32 16.32 13.17
CA MET A 1 -11.29 15.94 11.75
C MET A 1 -10.82 14.50 11.66
N GLN A 2 -11.76 13.55 11.68
CA GLN A 2 -11.41 12.13 11.60
C GLN A 2 -10.75 11.86 10.24
N PRO A 3 -9.55 11.25 10.18
CA PRO A 3 -9.03 10.79 8.92
C PRO A 3 -10.05 9.80 8.35
N ARG A 4 -10.32 9.86 7.05
CA ARG A 4 -11.20 8.89 6.38
C ARG A 4 -10.56 7.50 6.48
N ASP A 5 -10.79 6.80 7.59
CA ASP A 5 -10.21 5.50 7.95
C ASP A 5 -10.77 4.34 7.10
N GLY A 6 -11.67 4.62 6.16
CA GLY A 6 -12.30 3.60 5.30
C GLY A 6 -11.30 2.82 4.46
N LEU A 7 -10.25 3.46 3.93
CA LEU A 7 -9.23 2.76 3.13
C LEU A 7 -8.40 1.81 3.99
N THR A 8 -7.93 2.26 5.15
CA THR A 8 -7.19 1.42 6.09
C THR A 8 -8.03 0.22 6.51
N ASN A 9 -9.30 0.43 6.86
CA ASN A 9 -10.17 -0.65 7.30
C ASN A 9 -10.43 -1.67 6.18
N ARG A 10 -10.60 -1.20 4.93
CA ARG A 10 -10.73 -2.08 3.76
C ARG A 10 -9.46 -2.90 3.50
N VAL A 11 -8.29 -2.29 3.65
CA VAL A 11 -7.01 -3.01 3.50
C VAL A 11 -6.81 -4.03 4.62
N LYS A 12 -7.15 -3.69 5.87
CA LYS A 12 -7.16 -4.65 6.99
C LYS A 12 -8.06 -5.84 6.69
N ALA A 13 -9.30 -5.60 6.25
CA ALA A 13 -10.23 -6.68 5.89
C ALA A 13 -9.70 -7.55 4.74
N ALA A 14 -9.07 -6.96 3.73
CA ALA A 14 -8.44 -7.72 2.64
C ALA A 14 -7.25 -8.57 3.11
N LEU A 15 -6.49 -8.07 4.10
CA LEU A 15 -5.31 -8.74 4.67
C LEU A 15 -5.65 -9.69 5.83
N GLU A 16 -6.89 -9.75 6.29
CA GLU A 16 -7.33 -10.64 7.37
C GLU A 16 -7.08 -12.13 7.05
N SER A 17 -7.17 -12.49 5.76
CA SER A 17 -6.84 -13.83 5.25
C SER A 17 -5.34 -14.12 5.16
N VAL A 18 -4.48 -13.12 5.32
CA VAL A 18 -3.03 -13.23 5.19
C VAL A 18 -2.40 -13.38 6.57
N THR A 19 -1.60 -14.43 6.76
CA THR A 19 -0.90 -14.67 8.03
C THR A 19 0.40 -13.86 8.12
N ALA A 20 0.79 -13.47 9.33
CA ALA A 20 1.99 -12.68 9.63
C ALA A 20 1.97 -11.26 9.01
N VAL A 21 0.85 -10.57 9.15
CA VAL A 21 0.70 -9.15 8.81
C VAL A 21 0.99 -8.31 10.06
N GLU A 22 1.94 -7.38 9.97
CA GLU A 22 2.24 -6.39 11.00
C GLU A 22 1.92 -4.98 10.51
N GLU A 23 1.31 -4.17 11.36
CA GLU A 23 0.93 -2.81 11.05
C GLU A 23 1.94 -1.81 11.63
N ARG A 24 2.58 -1.03 10.75
CA ARG A 24 3.58 -0.01 11.07
C ARG A 24 3.07 1.36 10.65
N ARG A 25 2.97 2.30 11.60
CA ARG A 25 2.67 3.71 11.28
C ARG A 25 3.94 4.42 10.81
N VAL A 26 4.10 4.57 9.50
CA VAL A 26 5.26 5.23 8.87
C VAL A 26 4.82 6.10 7.69
N PHE A 27 5.61 7.11 7.34
CA PHE A 27 5.33 8.04 6.23
C PHE A 27 4.01 8.85 6.34
N GLY A 28 3.52 9.09 7.56
CA GLY A 28 2.26 9.80 7.77
C GLY A 28 1.02 8.98 7.39
N GLY A 29 1.16 7.64 7.40
CA GLY A 29 0.13 6.67 7.10
C GLY A 29 0.33 5.36 7.84
N ILE A 30 -0.35 4.31 7.40
CA ILE A 30 -0.25 2.94 7.94
C ILE A 30 0.36 2.05 6.86
N THR A 31 1.36 1.26 7.23
CA THR A 31 2.06 0.32 6.37
C THR A 31 1.88 -1.09 6.91
N PHE A 32 1.44 -2.00 6.06
CA PHE A 32 1.27 -3.40 6.31
C PHE A 32 2.50 -4.16 5.83
N MET A 33 3.19 -4.77 6.78
CA MET A 33 4.33 -5.64 6.58
C MET A 33 3.82 -7.08 6.57
N VAL A 34 4.06 -7.84 5.51
CA VAL A 34 3.71 -9.26 5.43
C VAL A 34 4.99 -10.07 5.51
N ARG A 35 5.14 -10.92 6.53
CA ARG A 35 6.35 -11.73 6.77
C ARG A 35 7.64 -10.88 6.78
N GLY A 36 7.59 -9.72 7.42
CA GLY A 36 8.71 -8.78 7.50
C GLY A 36 9.02 -8.01 6.20
N LYS A 37 8.20 -8.14 5.15
CA LYS A 37 8.32 -7.37 3.90
C LYS A 37 7.22 -6.34 3.79
N MET A 38 7.57 -5.12 3.36
CA MET A 38 6.59 -4.07 3.10
C MET A 38 5.76 -4.40 1.85
N CYS A 39 4.46 -4.63 2.02
CA CYS A 39 3.57 -5.01 0.92
C CYS A 39 2.56 -3.91 0.57
N VAL A 40 1.91 -3.31 1.56
CA VAL A 40 0.87 -2.30 1.32
C VAL A 40 1.08 -1.13 2.28
N SER A 41 0.89 0.09 1.82
CA SER A 41 0.84 1.26 2.70
C SER A 41 -0.28 2.20 2.27
N VAL A 42 -0.91 2.83 3.25
CA VAL A 42 -2.10 3.67 3.10
C VAL A 42 -1.75 5.03 3.70
N GLY A 43 -1.81 6.07 2.90
CA GLY A 43 -1.45 7.43 3.34
C GLY A 43 -2.00 8.49 2.40
N ARG A 44 -2.32 9.68 2.93
CA ARG A 44 -2.85 10.84 2.16
C ARG A 44 -3.98 10.50 1.16
N GLY A 45 -4.82 9.50 1.48
CA GLY A 45 -5.93 9.08 0.62
C GLY A 45 -5.55 8.22 -0.58
N CYS A 46 -4.29 7.79 -0.70
CA CYS A 46 -3.85 6.81 -1.68
C CYS A 46 -3.29 5.55 -1.00
N ILE A 47 -3.28 4.46 -1.75
CA ILE A 47 -2.62 3.20 -1.36
C ILE A 47 -1.39 3.01 -2.22
N MET A 48 -0.33 2.49 -1.63
CA MET A 48 0.88 2.08 -2.31
C MET A 48 1.02 0.58 -2.09
N CYS A 49 0.88 -0.19 -3.15
CA CYS A 49 1.04 -1.63 -3.12
C CYS A 49 2.35 -1.99 -3.81
N ARG A 50 3.08 -2.91 -3.21
CA ARG A 50 4.24 -3.54 -3.83
C ARG A 50 3.71 -4.58 -4.80
N ILE A 51 3.88 -4.31 -6.09
CA ILE A 51 3.57 -5.24 -7.18
C ILE A 51 4.87 -5.78 -7.75
N ASP A 52 4.79 -6.94 -8.40
CA ASP A 52 5.93 -7.51 -9.12
C ASP A 52 6.31 -6.59 -10.29
N PRO A 53 7.61 -6.33 -10.54
CA PRO A 53 8.05 -5.49 -11.66
C PRO A 53 7.58 -6.02 -13.02
N ALA A 54 7.37 -7.33 -13.19
CA ALA A 54 6.81 -7.88 -14.44
C ALA A 54 5.35 -7.46 -14.67
N GLY A 55 4.61 -7.15 -13.60
CA GLY A 55 3.23 -6.65 -13.66
C GLY A 55 3.12 -5.13 -13.55
N HIS A 56 4.25 -4.42 -13.41
CA HIS A 56 4.27 -2.97 -13.24
C HIS A 56 3.83 -2.24 -14.51
N ASP A 57 4.33 -2.65 -15.67
CA ASP A 57 3.98 -2.07 -16.97
C ASP A 57 2.48 -2.26 -17.26
N ALA A 58 1.98 -3.49 -17.10
CA ALA A 58 0.56 -3.82 -17.26
C ALA A 58 -0.35 -3.07 -16.26
N ALA A 59 0.14 -2.77 -15.05
CA ALA A 59 -0.61 -1.95 -14.10
C ALA A 59 -0.64 -0.48 -14.54
N LEU A 60 0.46 0.07 -15.05
CA LEU A 60 0.49 1.42 -15.60
C LEU A 60 -0.42 1.57 -16.82
N GLU A 61 -0.52 0.55 -17.67
CA GLU A 61 -1.42 0.55 -18.83
C GLU A 61 -2.91 0.64 -18.45
N ARG A 62 -3.29 0.23 -17.24
CA ARG A 62 -4.68 0.34 -16.75
C ARG A 62 -5.07 1.77 -16.34
N GLY A 63 -4.14 2.73 -16.37
CA GLY A 63 -4.41 4.17 -16.24
C GLY A 63 -4.66 4.70 -14.82
N ASP A 64 -5.12 3.85 -13.90
CA ASP A 64 -5.41 4.26 -12.51
C ASP A 64 -4.22 4.07 -11.54
N PHE A 65 -3.09 3.55 -12.03
CA PHE A 65 -1.89 3.27 -11.23
C PHE A 65 -0.79 4.27 -11.55
N ARG A 66 -0.04 4.67 -10.53
CA ARG A 66 1.14 5.52 -10.68
C ARG A 66 2.31 4.95 -9.91
N THR A 67 3.50 5.01 -10.50
CA THR A 67 4.74 4.66 -9.82
C THR A 67 4.95 5.61 -8.65
N VAL A 68 5.22 5.04 -7.49
CA VAL A 68 5.54 5.81 -6.29
C VAL A 68 6.97 6.30 -6.42
N VAL A 69 7.18 7.62 -6.45
CA VAL A 69 8.50 8.23 -6.45
C VAL A 69 8.81 8.77 -5.05
N MET A 70 9.68 8.09 -4.31
CA MET A 70 10.15 8.58 -3.00
C MET A 70 11.50 9.27 -3.17
N LYS A 71 11.52 10.61 -3.06
CA LYS A 71 12.74 11.44 -3.16
C LYS A 71 13.55 11.22 -4.46
N GLY A 72 12.88 11.09 -5.60
CA GLY A 72 13.54 10.97 -6.91
C GLY A 72 14.08 9.58 -7.23
N ARG A 73 13.72 8.55 -6.46
CA ARG A 73 13.98 7.14 -6.79
C ARG A 73 12.64 6.40 -6.97
N GLN A 74 12.53 5.67 -8.09
CA GLN A 74 11.43 4.74 -8.39
C GLN A 74 11.75 3.34 -7.87
#